data_AF-A0A1Y1JX10-F1
#
_entry.id   AF-A0A1Y1JX10-F1
#
_cell.length_a   1.000
_cell.length_b   1.000
_cell.length_c   1.000
_cell.angle_alpha   90.00
_cell.angle_beta   90.00
_cell.angle_gamma   90.00
#
_symmetry.space_group_name_H-M   'P 1'
#
loop_
_entity.id
_entity.type
_entity.pdbx_description
1 polymer ?
#
loop_
_entity_poly.entity_id
_entity_poly.type
_entity_poly.pdbx_seq_one_letter_code
_entity_poly.pdbx_strand_id
1 'polypeptide(L)'
;SHGNQIIDYAANEGIEFKFIPSYSPVFGGLWEAGVKSTKFHLKRIAGKALLTYEQLNTIVVEIEGILNSRPITQITNDPSDLSYLTPAHFLIGVPITSYPQPDLTLIPENRVNYWQRCIKMQQQFWEKW
;
A
#
# COMPACT_ATOMS: atom_id res chain seq x y z
N SER A 1 28.42 -15.91 -7.83
CA SER A 1 27.43 -16.01 -6.74
C SER A 1 26.23 -15.15 -7.13
N HIS A 2 25.04 -15.41 -6.57
CA HIS A 2 23.81 -14.68 -6.91
C HIS A 2 23.92 -13.15 -6.65
N GLY A 3 24.75 -12.74 -5.69
CA GLY A 3 24.99 -11.34 -5.37
C GLY A 3 25.69 -10.56 -6.49
N ASN A 4 26.65 -11.17 -7.21
CA ASN A 4 27.33 -10.49 -8.33
C ASN A 4 26.36 -10.23 -9.49
N GLN A 5 25.43 -11.17 -9.75
CA GLN A 5 24.44 -11.01 -10.81
C GLN A 5 23.51 -9.81 -10.58
N ILE A 6 23.14 -9.53 -9.32
CA ILE A 6 22.30 -8.38 -8.97
C ILE A 6 23.08 -7.07 -9.14
N ILE A 7 24.34 -7.04 -8.72
CA ILE A 7 25.20 -5.86 -8.85
C ILE A 7 25.46 -5.55 -10.32
N ASP A 8 25.76 -6.57 -11.13
CA ASP A 8 25.99 -6.42 -12.56
C ASP A 8 24.74 -5.93 -13.28
N TYR A 9 23.56 -6.48 -12.95
CA TYR A 9 22.28 -6.00 -13.47
C TYR A 9 22.02 -4.54 -13.10
N ALA A 10 22.16 -4.20 -11.81
CA ALA A 10 21.95 -2.84 -11.32
C ALA A 10 22.87 -1.85 -12.02
N ALA A 11 24.16 -2.19 -12.19
CA ALA A 11 25.12 -1.36 -12.91
C ALA A 11 24.74 -1.14 -14.37
N ASN A 12 24.24 -2.18 -15.07
CA ASN A 12 23.77 -2.06 -16.45
C ASN A 12 22.54 -1.15 -16.59
N GLU A 13 21.67 -1.12 -15.59
CA GLU A 13 20.51 -0.22 -15.51
C GLU A 13 20.85 1.18 -14.96
N GLY A 14 22.13 1.46 -14.67
CA GLY A 14 22.57 2.72 -14.07
C GLY A 14 22.15 2.91 -12.61
N ILE A 15 21.82 1.82 -11.92
CA ILE A 15 21.41 1.78 -10.51
C ILE A 15 22.63 1.54 -9.62
N GLU A 16 22.89 2.47 -8.69
CA GLU A 16 23.95 2.34 -7.70
C GLU A 16 23.43 1.60 -6.45
N PHE A 17 23.98 0.41 -6.17
CA PHE A 17 23.59 -0.36 -4.98
C PHE A 17 24.43 0.03 -3.76
N LYS A 18 23.78 0.47 -2.68
CA LYS A 18 24.44 0.85 -1.41
C LYS A 18 23.90 0.03 -0.25
N PHE A 19 24.80 -0.61 0.49
CA PHE A 19 24.45 -1.26 1.76
C PHE A 19 24.44 -0.24 2.89
N ILE A 20 23.57 -0.46 3.88
CA ILE A 20 23.65 0.31 5.13
C ILE A 20 24.94 0.00 5.89
N PRO A 21 25.48 0.97 6.64
CA PRO A 21 26.59 0.72 7.55
C PRO A 21 26.20 -0.38 8.55
N SER A 22 27.16 -1.25 8.88
CA SER A 22 26.98 -2.26 9.91
C SER A 22 26.61 -1.58 11.24
N TYR A 23 25.73 -2.23 12.01
CA TYR A 23 25.25 -1.73 13.31
C TYR A 23 24.54 -0.37 13.28
N SER A 24 23.95 0.01 12.14
CA SER A 24 23.22 1.28 12.00
C SER A 24 21.72 1.08 11.76
N PRO A 25 20.95 0.66 12.79
CA PRO A 25 19.52 0.35 12.66
C PRO A 25 18.68 1.57 12.25
N VAL A 26 19.15 2.79 12.56
CA VAL A 26 18.45 4.03 12.22
C VAL A 26 18.29 4.23 10.71
N PHE A 27 19.25 3.76 9.92
CA PHE A 27 19.19 3.89 8.46
C PHE A 27 18.01 3.10 7.87
N GLY A 28 17.48 2.11 8.61
CA GLY A 28 16.36 1.28 8.17
C GLY A 28 14.97 1.68 8.60
N GLY A 29 14.84 2.71 9.43
CA GLY A 29 13.56 3.03 10.06
C GLY A 29 12.43 3.30 9.05
N LEU A 30 12.72 3.93 7.91
CA LEU A 30 11.71 4.27 6.90
C LEU A 30 11.11 3.02 6.24
N TRP A 31 11.93 2.11 5.70
CA TRP A 31 11.39 0.90 5.07
C TRP A 31 10.81 -0.06 6.11
N GLU A 32 11.37 -0.11 7.32
CA GLU A 32 10.82 -0.91 8.42
C GLU A 32 9.42 -0.41 8.83
N ALA A 33 9.21 0.90 8.89
CA ALA A 33 7.91 1.51 9.13
C ALA A 33 6.92 1.19 8.00
N GLY A 34 7.38 1.20 6.74
CA GLY A 34 6.61 0.74 5.58
C GLY A 34 6.16 -0.72 5.73
N VAL A 35 7.11 -1.63 5.98
CA VAL A 35 6.85 -3.06 6.20
C VAL A 35 5.87 -3.29 7.37
N LYS A 36 6.04 -2.53 8.46
CA LYS A 36 5.14 -2.59 9.62
C LYS A 36 3.72 -2.18 9.25
N SER A 37 3.56 -1.11 8.47
CA SER A 37 2.26 -0.60 8.02
C SER A 37 1.57 -1.57 7.08
N THR A 38 2.29 -2.12 6.09
CA THR A 38 1.77 -3.15 5.18
C THR A 38 1.30 -4.38 5.95
N LYS A 39 2.13 -4.91 6.87
CA LYS A 39 1.77 -6.08 7.70
C LYS A 39 0.57 -5.80 8.61
N PHE A 40 0.48 -4.58 9.14
CA PHE A 40 -0.64 -4.16 9.98
C PHE A 40 -1.97 -4.21 9.23
N HIS A 41 -2.01 -3.70 8.00
CA HIS A 41 -3.19 -3.75 7.14
C HIS A 41 -3.52 -5.15 6.68
N LEU A 42 -2.52 -5.89 6.22
CA LEU A 42 -2.71 -7.25 5.73
C LEU A 42 -3.32 -8.16 6.81
N LYS A 43 -2.86 -8.06 8.06
CA LYS A 43 -3.42 -8.82 9.19
C LYS A 43 -4.89 -8.49 9.47
N ARG A 44 -5.27 -7.21 9.36
CA ARG A 44 -6.65 -6.75 9.59
C ARG A 44 -7.62 -7.19 8.48
N ILE A 45 -7.16 -7.17 7.23
CA ILE A 45 -7.96 -7.51 6.06
C ILE A 45 -8.07 -9.03 5.91
N ALA A 46 -6.95 -9.74 5.91
CA ALA A 46 -6.94 -11.19 5.74
C ALA A 46 -7.52 -11.91 6.98
N GLY A 47 -7.28 -11.39 8.18
CA GLY A 47 -7.74 -12.01 9.42
C GLY A 47 -7.31 -13.48 9.52
N LYS A 48 -8.29 -14.39 9.51
CA LYS A 48 -8.09 -15.86 9.48
C LYS A 48 -8.46 -16.49 8.13
N ALA A 49 -8.75 -15.69 7.11
CA ALA A 49 -9.15 -16.19 5.80
C ALA A 49 -7.98 -16.86 5.08
N LEU A 50 -8.26 -17.99 4.43
CA LEU A 50 -7.35 -18.59 3.46
C LEU A 50 -7.59 -17.90 2.12
N LEU A 51 -6.60 -17.14 1.66
CA LEU A 51 -6.66 -16.37 0.43
C LEU A 51 -6.02 -17.15 -0.71
N THR A 52 -6.61 -17.10 -1.91
CA THR A 52 -5.91 -17.51 -3.14
C THR A 52 -4.80 -16.50 -3.46
N TYR A 53 -3.88 -16.90 -4.36
CA TYR A 53 -2.85 -15.99 -4.85
C TYR A 53 -3.44 -14.69 -5.40
N GLU A 54 -4.49 -14.77 -6.22
CA GLU A 54 -5.11 -13.60 -6.85
C GLU A 54 -5.75 -12.68 -5.81
N GLN A 55 -6.39 -13.26 -4.79
CA GLN A 55 -6.98 -12.49 -3.68
C GLN A 55 -5.90 -11.78 -2.87
N LEU A 56 -4.81 -12.48 -2.55
CA LEU A 56 -3.68 -11.89 -1.84
C LEU A 56 -3.04 -10.76 -2.65
N ASN A 57 -2.79 -10.98 -3.94
CA ASN A 57 -2.23 -9.98 -4.83
C ASN A 57 -3.12 -8.72 -4.89
N THR A 58 -4.43 -8.92 -5.05
CA THR A 58 -5.39 -7.80 -5.05
C THR A 58 -5.34 -7.03 -3.73
N ILE A 59 -5.37 -7.71 -2.58
CA ILE A 59 -5.29 -7.06 -1.27
C ILE A 59 -3.98 -6.27 -1.11
N VAL A 60 -2.85 -6.82 -1.55
CA VAL A 60 -1.55 -6.14 -1.46
C VAL A 60 -1.51 -4.88 -2.32
N VAL A 61 -2.02 -4.94 -3.55
CA VAL A 61 -2.13 -3.78 -4.46
C VAL A 61 -3.04 -2.70 -3.85
N GLU A 62 -4.15 -3.08 -3.24
CA GLU A 62 -5.03 -2.13 -2.56
C GLU A 62 -4.33 -1.47 -1.36
N ILE A 63 -3.62 -2.24 -0.52
CA ILE A 63 -2.84 -1.71 0.60
C ILE A 63 -1.77 -0.73 0.09
N GLU A 64 -1.08 -1.05 -1.00
CA GLU A 64 -0.11 -0.15 -1.64
C GLU A 64 -0.78 1.18 -2.04
N GLY A 65 -1.91 1.12 -2.74
CA GLY A 65 -2.66 2.31 -3.14
C GLY A 65 -3.03 3.18 -1.95
N ILE A 66 -3.53 2.57 -0.86
CA ILE A 66 -3.87 3.25 0.39
C ILE A 66 -2.66 3.96 1.00
N LEU A 67 -1.54 3.24 1.14
CA LEU A 67 -0.32 3.80 1.75
C LEU A 67 0.22 4.97 0.92
N ASN A 68 0.11 4.90 -0.41
CA ASN A 68 0.54 5.96 -1.32
C ASN A 68 -0.47 7.13 -1.45
N SER A 69 -1.74 6.92 -1.08
CA SER A 69 -2.76 7.98 -1.01
C SER A 69 -2.83 8.68 0.34
N ARG A 70 -2.10 8.20 1.36
CA ARG A 70 -2.13 8.80 2.70
C ARG A 70 -1.50 10.20 2.69
N PRO A 71 -2.15 11.22 3.27
CA PRO A 71 -1.55 12.54 3.44
C PRO A 71 -0.27 12.51 4.28
N ILE A 72 0.79 13.14 3.79
CA ILE A 72 2.08 13.35 4.47
C ILE A 72 2.01 14.61 5.33
N THR A 73 1.31 15.63 4.84
CA THR A 73 1.10 16.90 5.54
C THR A 73 -0.26 16.91 6.22
N GLN A 74 -0.38 17.72 7.27
CA GLN A 74 -1.69 18.03 7.82
C GLN A 74 -2.53 18.71 6.74
N ILE A 75 -3.81 18.32 6.66
CA ILE A 75 -4.78 18.98 5.80
C ILE A 75 -5.04 20.36 6.43
N THR A 76 -5.04 21.40 5.61
CA THR A 76 -5.35 22.75 6.07
C THR A 76 -6.81 22.84 6.53
N ASN A 77 -7.06 23.72 7.50
CA ASN A 77 -8.42 24.00 7.97
C ASN A 77 -9.12 25.09 7.14
N ASP A 78 -8.44 25.62 6.12
CA ASP A 78 -9.02 26.60 5.21
C ASP A 78 -9.98 25.90 4.24
N PRO A 79 -11.28 26.21 4.24
CA PRO A 79 -12.25 25.59 3.34
C PRO A 79 -12.01 25.92 1.86
N SER A 80 -11.17 26.90 1.55
CA SER A 80 -10.78 27.26 0.18
C SER A 80 -9.55 26.50 -0.33
N ASP A 81 -8.80 25.84 0.56
CA ASP A 81 -7.63 25.04 0.21
C ASP A 81 -7.87 23.58 0.60
N LEU A 82 -8.22 22.77 -0.39
CA LEU A 82 -8.42 21.32 -0.22
C LEU A 82 -7.17 20.52 -0.60
N SER A 83 -6.01 21.18 -0.74
CA SER A 83 -4.79 20.51 -1.17
C SER A 83 -4.20 19.66 -0.04
N TYR A 84 -3.82 18.44 -0.39
CA TYR A 84 -3.12 17.52 0.50
C TYR A 84 -1.99 16.84 -0.29
N LEU A 85 -0.82 16.71 0.33
CA LEU A 85 0.32 16.08 -0.31
C LEU A 85 0.42 14.62 0.13
N THR A 86 0.59 13.71 -0.83
CA THR A 86 0.68 12.26 -0.59
C THR A 86 1.95 11.69 -1.24
N PRO A 87 2.40 10.49 -0.87
CA PRO A 87 3.53 9.85 -1.56
C PRO A 87 3.29 9.70 -3.07
N ALA A 88 2.05 9.42 -3.49
CA ALA A 88 1.70 9.32 -4.91
C ALA A 88 2.03 10.60 -5.71
N HIS A 89 1.87 11.78 -5.12
CA HIS A 89 2.25 13.03 -5.78
C HIS A 89 3.74 13.07 -6.16
N PHE A 90 4.61 12.44 -5.37
CA PHE A 90 6.04 12.34 -5.69
C PHE A 90 6.35 11.24 -6.71
N LEU A 91 5.58 10.14 -6.68
CA LEU A 91 5.81 8.98 -7.55
C LEU A 91 5.26 9.18 -8.96
N ILE A 92 4.05 9.73 -9.08
CA ILE A 92 3.31 9.85 -10.35
C ILE A 92 2.84 11.27 -10.66
N GLY A 93 3.10 12.25 -9.78
CA GLY A 93 2.74 13.66 -9.99
C GLY A 93 1.28 14.01 -9.65
N VAL A 94 0.45 13.03 -9.32
CA VAL A 94 -1.00 13.19 -9.08
C VAL A 94 -1.46 12.29 -7.92
N PRO A 95 -2.61 12.59 -7.28
CA PRO A 95 -3.18 11.69 -6.29
C PRO A 95 -3.66 10.40 -6.97
N ILE A 96 -3.54 9.26 -6.27
CA ILE A 96 -4.19 8.02 -6.69
C ILE A 96 -5.69 8.14 -6.36
N THR A 97 -6.51 8.18 -7.40
CA THR A 97 -7.97 8.23 -7.30
C THR A 97 -8.57 6.93 -7.80
N SER A 98 -9.54 6.38 -7.07
CA SER A 98 -10.37 5.26 -7.52
C SER A 98 -11.76 5.76 -7.90
N TYR A 99 -12.44 5.02 -8.78
CA TYR A 99 -13.86 5.26 -9.03
C TYR A 99 -14.68 4.93 -7.77
N PRO A 100 -15.73 5.73 -7.46
CA PRO A 100 -16.61 5.42 -6.35
C PRO A 100 -17.26 4.05 -6.59
N GLN A 101 -17.07 3.14 -5.64
CA GLN A 101 -17.63 1.80 -5.68
C GLN A 101 -18.93 1.73 -4.87
N PRO A 102 -19.92 0.91 -5.30
CA PRO A 102 -21.15 0.73 -4.53
C PRO A 102 -20.84 0.14 -3.15
N ASP A 103 -21.55 0.57 -2.11
CA ASP A 103 -21.42 0.00 -0.77
C ASP A 103 -21.92 -1.46 -0.73
N LEU A 104 -21.03 -2.38 -0.37
CA LEU A 104 -21.31 -3.81 -0.29
C LEU A 104 -21.17 -4.35 1.15
N THR A 105 -20.94 -3.48 2.14
CA THR A 105 -20.74 -3.86 3.55
C THR A 105 -21.89 -4.73 4.09
N LEU A 106 -23.13 -4.40 3.72
CA LEU A 106 -24.36 -5.07 4.14
C LEU A 106 -24.70 -6.36 3.34
N ILE A 107 -24.04 -6.63 2.22
CA ILE A 107 -24.36 -7.80 1.37
C ILE A 107 -23.71 -9.07 1.95
N PRO A 108 -24.46 -10.16 2.22
CA PRO A 108 -23.90 -11.41 2.74
C PRO A 108 -22.76 -11.99 1.87
N GLU A 109 -21.73 -12.57 2.48
CA GLU A 109 -20.55 -13.09 1.76
C GLU A 109 -20.87 -14.18 0.72
N ASN A 110 -21.96 -14.92 0.92
CA ASN A 110 -22.43 -15.94 -0.01
C ASN A 110 -23.17 -15.37 -1.23
N ARG A 111 -23.40 -14.05 -1.29
CA ARG A 111 -24.08 -13.36 -2.40
C ARG A 111 -23.17 -12.40 -3.17
N VAL A 112 -21.88 -12.34 -2.84
CA VAL A 112 -20.92 -11.49 -3.55
C VAL A 112 -20.07 -12.33 -4.50
N ASN A 113 -19.87 -11.82 -5.71
CA ASN A 113 -18.90 -12.38 -6.64
C ASN A 113 -17.46 -12.02 -6.22
N TYR A 114 -16.47 -12.55 -6.94
CA TYR A 114 -15.05 -12.33 -6.63
C TYR A 114 -14.71 -10.84 -6.46
N TRP A 115 -15.08 -10.01 -7.45
CA TRP A 115 -14.74 -8.60 -7.45
C TRP A 115 -15.45 -7.84 -6.32
N GLN A 116 -16.73 -8.13 -6.10
CA GLN A 116 -17.50 -7.58 -4.99
C GLN A 116 -16.90 -7.94 -3.62
N ARG A 117 -16.26 -9.10 -3.50
CA ARG A 117 -15.57 -9.49 -2.25
C ARG A 117 -14.33 -8.64 -2.00
N CYS A 118 -13.56 -8.30 -3.05
CA CYS A 118 -12.41 -7.39 -2.97
C CYS A 118 -12.85 -5.97 -2.55
N ILE A 119 -13.88 -5.44 -3.21
CA ILE A 119 -14.49 -4.14 -2.87
C ILE A 119 -14.97 -4.11 -1.42
N LYS A 120 -15.65 -5.18 -0.98
CA LYS A 120 -16.14 -5.29 0.39
C LYS A 120 -14.99 -5.33 1.41
N MET A 121 -13.91 -6.05 1.12
CA MET A 121 -12.70 -6.06 1.97
C MET A 121 -12.07 -4.66 2.05
N GLN A 122 -12.06 -3.91 0.94
CA GLN A 122 -11.56 -2.54 0.89
C GLN A 122 -12.44 -1.59 1.73
N GLN A 123 -13.77 -1.68 1.63
CA GLN A 123 -14.70 -0.87 2.43
C GLN A 123 -14.60 -1.17 3.92
N GLN A 124 -14.58 -2.45 4.30
CA GLN A 124 -14.36 -2.88 5.68
C GLN A 124 -13.00 -2.44 6.22
N PHE A 125 -12.01 -2.27 5.34
CA PHE A 125 -10.73 -1.68 5.69
C PHE A 125 -10.89 -0.20 6.04
N TRP A 126 -11.53 0.60 5.17
CA TRP A 126 -11.75 2.03 5.38
C TRP A 126 -12.58 2.34 6.62
N GLU A 127 -13.56 1.51 6.98
CA GLU A 127 -14.32 1.68 8.23
C GLU A 127 -13.48 1.47 9.49
N LYS A 128 -12.41 0.67 9.41
CA LYS A 128 -11.55 0.30 10.55
C LYS A 128 -10.26 1.12 10.62
N TRP A 129 -10.03 1.99 9.63
CA TRP A 129 -8.91 2.91 9.54
C TRP A 129 -9.23 4.19 10.29
#